data_AF-A0A3R7A409-F1
#
_entry.id   AF-A0A3R7A409-F1
#
_cell.length_a   1.000
_cell.length_b   1.000
_cell.length_c   1.000
_cell.angle_alpha   90.00
_cell.angle_beta   90.00
_cell.angle_gamma   90.00
#
_symmetry.space_group_name_H-M   'P 1'
#
loop_
_entity.id
_entity.type
_entity.pdbx_description
1 polymer ?
#
loop_
_entity_poly.entity_id
_entity_poly.type
_entity_poly.pdbx_seq_one_letter_code
_entity_poly.pdbx_strand_id
1 'polypeptide(L)'
;MAELVIKEIYEFINSVETKKEDSKEMIENFLANNSVTPKIKSLSRQLEHIHLSEFKIHQVLAEGSNLRISGIAISEGTWNGIFYPAEELEKAYIGLGNKPLRIDHSTSTRDIVGKVIKSTWIVPKKWIEFEAIVTDGDIIQKLLNNLIESVSVGVLIDNVEENGVQIARNLEFKELSLVDDPACKDARINPIENGGNDQNGGSQRN
;
A
#
# COMPACT_ATOMS: atom_id res chain seq x y z
N MET A 1 -31.28 -38.17 -2.44
CA MET A 1 -31.59 -36.80 -2.92
C MET A 1 -30.41 -36.20 -3.69
N ALA A 2 -29.22 -36.06 -3.11
CA ALA A 2 -28.06 -35.48 -3.83
C ALA A 2 -27.55 -36.32 -5.03
N GLU A 3 -27.54 -37.65 -4.93
CA GLU A 3 -27.12 -38.54 -6.03
C GLU A 3 -28.07 -38.51 -7.24
N LEU A 4 -29.36 -38.28 -7.02
CA LEU A 4 -30.35 -38.18 -8.11
C LEU A 4 -30.08 -36.93 -8.96
N VAL A 5 -29.81 -35.80 -8.30
CA VAL A 5 -29.56 -34.50 -8.95
C VAL A 5 -28.27 -34.52 -9.77
N ILE A 6 -27.22 -35.19 -9.26
CA ILE A 6 -25.95 -35.32 -10.00
C ILE A 6 -26.15 -36.16 -11.27
N LYS A 7 -26.94 -37.23 -11.20
CA LYS A 7 -27.24 -38.08 -12.36
C LYS A 7 -28.03 -37.31 -13.43
N GLU A 8 -29.04 -36.54 -13.03
CA GLU A 8 -29.85 -35.71 -13.93
C GLU A 8 -29.02 -34.61 -14.61
N ILE A 9 -28.06 -34.00 -13.90
CA ILE A 9 -27.13 -33.01 -14.46
C ILE A 9 -26.21 -33.66 -15.50
N TYR A 10 -25.68 -34.85 -15.23
CA TYR A 10 -24.83 -35.58 -16.17
C TYR A 10 -25.57 -36.01 -17.45
N GLU A 11 -26.80 -36.51 -17.32
CA GLU A 11 -27.64 -36.87 -18.48
C GLU A 11 -28.01 -35.64 -19.32
N PHE A 12 -28.27 -34.50 -18.67
CA PHE A 12 -28.53 -33.24 -19.34
C PHE A 12 -27.32 -32.72 -20.13
N ILE A 13 -26.13 -32.70 -19.54
CA ILE A 13 -24.88 -32.27 -20.21
C ILE A 13 -24.62 -33.10 -21.47
N ASN A 14 -24.76 -34.43 -21.38
CA ASN A 14 -24.60 -35.33 -22.53
C ASN A 14 -25.64 -35.07 -23.64
N SER A 15 -26.85 -34.65 -23.29
CA SER A 15 -27.90 -34.29 -24.26
C SER A 15 -27.64 -32.98 -24.99
N VAL A 16 -26.96 -32.03 -24.33
CA VAL A 16 -26.60 -30.71 -24.89
C VAL A 16 -25.39 -30.81 -25.82
N GLU A 17 -24.39 -31.64 -25.49
CA GLU A 17 -23.19 -31.82 -26.33
C GLU A 17 -23.50 -32.46 -27.70
N THR A 18 -24.61 -33.20 -27.79
CA THR A 18 -25.00 -33.91 -29.02
C THR A 18 -25.89 -33.09 -29.98
N LYS A 19 -26.39 -31.92 -29.56
CA LYS A 19 -27.28 -31.06 -30.36
C LYS A 19 -26.86 -29.59 -30.25
N LYS A 20 -26.10 -29.11 -31.25
CA LYS A 20 -25.48 -27.77 -31.19
C LYS A 20 -26.45 -26.59 -31.34
N GLU A 21 -27.58 -26.72 -32.03
CA GLU A 21 -28.47 -25.57 -32.33
C GLU A 21 -29.66 -25.37 -31.36
N ASP A 22 -30.09 -26.38 -30.61
CA ASP A 22 -31.22 -26.30 -29.64
C ASP A 22 -30.77 -26.17 -28.15
N SER A 23 -29.47 -25.99 -27.94
CA SER A 23 -28.85 -26.07 -26.60
C SER A 23 -29.35 -25.00 -25.61
N LYS A 24 -29.65 -23.79 -26.10
CA LYS A 24 -30.07 -22.67 -25.24
C LYS A 24 -31.47 -22.88 -24.62
N GLU A 25 -32.44 -23.31 -25.42
CA GLU A 25 -33.81 -23.55 -24.96
C GLU A 25 -33.89 -24.78 -24.03
N MET A 26 -33.07 -25.81 -24.29
CA MET A 26 -32.89 -26.95 -23.38
C MET A 26 -32.31 -26.53 -22.02
N ILE A 27 -31.33 -25.63 -21.99
CA ILE A 27 -30.74 -25.09 -20.75
C ILE A 27 -31.77 -24.26 -19.98
N GLU A 28 -32.50 -23.38 -20.66
CA GLU A 28 -33.51 -22.54 -20.01
C GLU A 28 -34.64 -23.40 -19.40
N ASN A 29 -35.12 -24.43 -20.11
CA ASN A 29 -36.13 -25.36 -19.61
C ASN A 29 -35.63 -26.22 -18.43
N PHE A 30 -34.38 -26.69 -18.48
CA PHE A 30 -33.79 -27.44 -17.36
C PHE A 30 -33.66 -26.58 -16.09
N LEU A 31 -33.23 -25.33 -16.25
CA LEU A 31 -33.10 -24.38 -15.14
C LEU A 31 -34.45 -24.01 -14.52
N ALA A 32 -35.49 -23.83 -15.35
CA ALA A 32 -36.84 -23.50 -14.91
C ALA A 32 -37.53 -24.67 -14.17
N ASN A 33 -37.38 -25.91 -14.68
CA ASN A 33 -38.08 -27.07 -14.13
C ASN A 33 -37.46 -27.64 -12.84
N ASN A 34 -36.18 -27.36 -12.58
CA ASN A 34 -35.48 -27.89 -11.39
C ASN A 34 -35.45 -26.92 -10.19
N SER A 35 -36.22 -25.82 -10.22
CA SER A 35 -36.19 -24.77 -9.18
C SER A 35 -34.78 -24.25 -8.86
N VAL A 36 -33.87 -24.36 -9.84
CA VAL A 36 -32.47 -23.95 -9.70
C VAL A 36 -32.36 -22.42 -9.78
N THR A 37 -33.23 -21.77 -10.56
CA THR A 37 -33.28 -20.31 -10.75
C THR A 37 -33.42 -19.50 -9.46
N PRO A 38 -34.36 -19.80 -8.54
CA PRO A 38 -34.45 -19.06 -7.27
C PRO A 38 -33.25 -19.33 -6.35
N LYS A 39 -32.64 -20.52 -6.41
CA LYS A 39 -31.47 -20.88 -5.58
C LYS A 39 -30.19 -20.21 -6.10
N ILE A 40 -30.01 -20.15 -7.42
CA ILE A 40 -28.96 -19.35 -8.06
C ILE A 40 -29.19 -17.88 -7.76
N LYS A 41 -30.41 -17.35 -7.90
CA LYS A 41 -30.70 -15.93 -7.61
C LYS A 41 -30.48 -15.58 -6.13
N SER A 42 -30.79 -16.50 -5.22
CA SER A 42 -30.46 -16.41 -3.79
C SER A 42 -28.95 -16.39 -3.56
N LEU A 43 -28.20 -17.29 -4.20
CA LEU A 43 -26.74 -17.33 -4.12
C LEU A 43 -26.11 -16.08 -4.74
N SER A 44 -26.62 -15.59 -5.88
CA SER A 44 -26.19 -14.34 -6.51
C SER A 44 -26.43 -13.14 -5.61
N ARG A 45 -27.59 -13.08 -4.96
CA ARG A 45 -27.93 -12.02 -4.00
C ARG A 45 -27.13 -12.14 -2.69
N GLN A 46 -26.85 -13.35 -2.24
CA GLN A 46 -25.94 -13.62 -1.14
C GLN A 46 -24.49 -13.26 -1.51
N LEU A 47 -24.07 -13.44 -2.76
CA LEU A 47 -22.77 -13.01 -3.31
C LEU A 47 -22.68 -11.49 -3.46
N GLU A 48 -23.77 -10.80 -3.82
CA GLU A 48 -23.86 -9.32 -3.79
C GLU A 48 -23.78 -8.78 -2.35
N HIS A 49 -24.27 -9.54 -1.36
CA HIS A 49 -24.14 -9.23 0.07
C HIS A 49 -22.91 -9.87 0.73
N ILE A 50 -22.09 -10.62 0.00
CA ILE A 50 -20.70 -10.82 0.37
C ILE A 50 -20.03 -9.49 0.04
N HIS A 51 -20.29 -8.54 0.95
CA HIS A 51 -19.28 -7.65 1.45
C HIS A 51 -18.17 -8.56 1.99
N LEU A 52 -17.38 -9.10 1.06
CA LEU A 52 -16.00 -9.54 1.25
C LEU A 52 -15.31 -8.26 1.70
N SER A 53 -15.54 -7.99 2.98
CA SER A 53 -15.33 -6.74 3.69
C SER A 53 -13.98 -6.20 3.27
N GLU A 54 -13.93 -4.95 2.82
CA GLU A 54 -12.68 -4.23 2.50
C GLU A 54 -11.58 -4.56 3.51
N PHE A 55 -11.94 -4.67 4.79
CA PHE A 55 -11.11 -5.10 5.90
C PHE A 55 -10.38 -6.45 5.72
N LYS A 56 -11.05 -7.50 5.22
CA LYS A 56 -10.43 -8.81 4.97
C LYS A 56 -9.58 -8.84 3.70
N ILE A 57 -9.93 -8.05 2.68
CA ILE A 57 -9.06 -7.91 1.50
C ILE A 57 -7.79 -7.14 1.90
N HIS A 58 -7.92 -6.10 2.72
CA HIS A 58 -6.79 -5.37 3.28
C HIS A 58 -5.93 -6.27 4.17
N GLN A 59 -6.54 -7.16 4.95
CA GLN A 59 -5.81 -8.12 5.78
C GLN A 59 -5.17 -9.26 4.99
N VAL A 60 -5.83 -9.83 3.97
CA VAL A 60 -5.26 -10.89 3.11
C VAL A 60 -4.20 -10.33 2.16
N LEU A 61 -4.33 -9.07 1.73
CA LEU A 61 -3.21 -8.34 1.16
C LEU A 61 -2.15 -8.18 2.25
N ALA A 62 -2.39 -7.54 3.39
CA ALA A 62 -1.36 -7.29 4.43
C ALA A 62 -0.64 -8.54 4.97
N GLU A 63 -1.31 -9.70 5.05
CA GLU A 63 -0.72 -10.98 5.46
C GLU A 63 0.23 -11.59 4.39
N GLY A 64 0.29 -11.00 3.18
CA GLY A 64 1.24 -11.32 2.11
C GLY A 64 1.76 -10.14 1.28
N SER A 65 1.44 -8.89 1.62
CA SER A 65 1.66 -7.71 0.80
C SER A 65 2.46 -6.68 1.56
N ASN A 66 3.72 -6.58 1.17
CA ASN A 66 4.55 -5.44 1.45
C ASN A 66 3.89 -4.18 0.85
N LEU A 67 3.62 -3.16 1.66
CA LEU A 67 3.19 -1.86 1.15
C LEU A 67 4.42 -1.05 0.73
N ARG A 68 4.44 -0.57 -0.52
CA ARG A 68 5.47 0.39 -0.94
C ARG A 68 5.00 1.80 -0.63
N ILE A 69 5.81 2.54 0.10
CA ILE A 69 5.60 3.96 0.36
C ILE A 69 6.76 4.77 -0.25
N SER A 70 6.48 6.02 -0.59
CA SER A 70 7.49 6.98 -1.03
C SER A 70 7.22 8.34 -0.38
N GLY A 71 8.20 9.23 -0.42
CA GLY A 71 8.06 10.54 0.20
C GLY A 71 9.37 11.30 0.29
N ILE A 72 9.38 12.32 1.12
CA ILE A 72 10.55 13.16 1.39
C ILE A 72 11.07 12.80 2.77
N ALA A 73 12.35 12.44 2.85
CA ALA A 73 13.00 12.03 4.09
C ALA A 73 13.54 13.24 4.87
N ILE A 74 14.17 14.18 4.17
CA ILE A 74 14.76 15.40 4.74
C ILE A 74 15.09 16.40 3.63
N SER A 75 14.93 17.69 3.90
CA SER A 75 15.37 18.80 3.05
C SER A 75 16.49 19.62 3.70
N GLU A 76 17.20 20.42 2.91
CA GLU A 76 18.10 21.46 3.42
C GLU A 76 17.34 22.39 4.37
N GLY A 77 17.93 22.69 5.53
CA GLY A 77 17.30 23.58 6.49
C GLY A 77 17.85 23.42 7.90
N THR A 78 17.30 24.22 8.82
CA THR A 78 17.63 24.12 10.25
C THR A 78 16.57 23.30 10.96
N TRP A 79 16.95 22.13 11.45
CA TRP A 79 16.08 21.18 12.13
C TRP A 79 16.64 20.93 13.54
N ASN A 80 15.81 21.06 14.56
CA ASN A 80 16.23 20.97 15.97
C ASN A 80 17.46 21.83 16.32
N GLY A 81 17.57 23.02 15.71
CA GLY A 81 18.67 23.96 15.97
C GLY A 81 19.98 23.67 15.22
N ILE A 82 20.01 22.64 14.38
CA ILE A 82 21.19 22.28 13.57
C ILE A 82 20.86 22.50 12.10
N PHE A 83 21.73 23.21 11.39
CA PHE A 83 21.63 23.41 9.95
C PHE A 83 22.17 22.20 9.19
N TYR A 84 21.38 21.68 8.25
CA TYR A 84 21.69 20.55 7.38
C TYR A 84 21.94 21.09 5.96
N PRO A 85 23.21 21.27 5.54
CA PRO A 85 23.54 21.82 4.23
C PRO A 85 23.17 20.86 3.10
N ALA A 86 22.71 21.39 1.95
CA ALA A 86 22.41 20.57 0.77
C ALA A 86 23.60 19.72 0.30
N GLU A 87 24.82 20.26 0.35
CA GLU A 87 26.03 19.56 -0.06
C GLU A 87 26.32 18.31 0.79
N GLU A 88 25.96 18.34 2.07
CA GLU A 88 26.14 17.20 2.98
C GLU A 88 25.04 16.16 2.77
N LEU A 89 23.81 16.62 2.53
CA LEU A 89 22.68 15.74 2.16
C LEU A 89 22.94 15.03 0.83
N GLU A 90 23.46 15.73 -0.18
CA GLU A 90 23.82 15.19 -1.50
C GLU A 90 24.96 14.17 -1.43
N LYS A 91 25.91 14.32 -0.51
CA LYS A 91 26.95 13.30 -0.30
C LYS A 91 26.38 12.04 0.36
N ALA A 92 25.45 12.22 1.30
CA ALA A 92 24.99 11.16 2.18
C ALA A 92 23.76 10.40 1.68
N TYR A 93 22.99 10.92 0.70
CA TYR A 93 21.66 10.38 0.40
C TYR A 93 21.64 8.87 0.12
N ILE A 94 22.62 8.35 -0.62
CA ILE A 94 22.73 6.92 -0.96
C ILE A 94 22.77 6.05 0.30
N GLY A 95 23.35 6.57 1.38
CA GLY A 95 23.47 5.90 2.67
C GLY A 95 22.13 5.59 3.35
N LEU A 96 21.04 6.24 2.96
CA LEU A 96 19.70 5.93 3.49
C LEU A 96 19.14 4.61 2.90
N GLY A 97 19.61 4.17 1.74
CA GLY A 97 19.20 2.90 1.14
C GLY A 97 19.55 1.71 2.04
N ASN A 98 18.67 0.70 2.07
CA ASN A 98 18.77 -0.50 2.90
C ASN A 98 18.75 -0.26 4.42
N LYS A 99 18.46 0.96 4.89
CA LYS A 99 18.28 1.23 6.33
C LYS A 99 16.91 0.76 6.81
N PRO A 100 16.78 0.35 8.09
CA PRO A 100 15.50 -0.08 8.65
C PRO A 100 14.50 1.07 8.65
N LEU A 101 13.22 0.73 8.43
CA LEU A 101 12.10 1.61 8.69
C LEU A 101 11.57 1.31 10.09
N ARG A 102 11.51 2.30 10.96
CA ARG A 102 11.15 2.16 12.37
C ARG A 102 9.93 3.00 12.75
N ILE A 103 9.46 2.82 13.99
CA ILE A 103 8.49 3.71 14.65
C ILE A 103 9.25 4.58 15.66
N ASP A 104 9.02 5.89 15.65
CA ASP A 104 9.41 6.86 16.69
C ASP A 104 10.88 6.77 17.16
N HIS A 105 11.83 6.57 16.24
CA HIS A 105 13.26 6.42 16.55
C HIS A 105 13.56 5.34 17.60
N SER A 106 12.65 4.38 17.79
CA SER A 106 12.78 3.36 18.82
C SER A 106 14.05 2.55 18.59
N THR A 107 14.66 2.07 19.69
CA THR A 107 15.78 1.14 19.63
C THR A 107 15.33 -0.32 19.68
N SER A 108 14.05 -0.60 19.96
CA SER A 108 13.53 -1.96 20.03
C SER A 108 13.47 -2.60 18.65
N THR A 109 13.91 -3.86 18.52
CA THR A 109 13.81 -4.62 17.27
C THR A 109 12.37 -4.88 16.84
N ARG A 110 11.42 -4.85 17.78
CA ARG A 110 9.98 -5.01 17.52
C ARG A 110 9.38 -3.85 16.74
N ASP A 111 10.00 -2.68 16.84
CA ASP A 111 9.51 -1.46 16.20
C ASP A 111 10.14 -1.27 14.81
N ILE A 112 10.79 -2.31 14.27
CA ILE A 112 11.25 -2.36 12.87
C ILE A 112 10.09 -2.89 12.03
N VAL A 113 9.55 -2.03 11.19
CA VAL A 113 8.28 -2.27 10.46
C VAL A 113 8.50 -2.40 8.95
N GLY A 114 9.74 -2.26 8.51
CA GLY A 114 10.08 -2.29 7.10
C GLY A 114 11.53 -1.93 6.82
N LYS A 115 11.80 -1.55 5.58
CA LYS A 115 13.13 -1.08 5.13
C LYS A 115 13.03 -0.07 4.00
N VAL A 116 13.98 0.86 3.96
CA VAL A 116 14.19 1.74 2.81
C VAL A 116 14.82 0.92 1.68
N ILE A 117 14.20 0.98 0.50
CA ILE A 117 14.67 0.33 -0.72
C ILE A 117 15.65 1.24 -1.46
N LYS A 118 15.31 2.52 -1.55
CA LYS A 118 16.03 3.50 -2.36
C LYS A 118 15.87 4.90 -1.78
N SER A 119 16.89 5.72 -2.01
CA SER A 119 16.86 7.16 -1.80
C SER A 119 17.36 7.87 -3.05
N THR A 120 16.85 9.07 -3.29
CA THR A 120 17.19 9.89 -4.47
C THR A 120 17.40 11.34 -4.04
N TRP A 121 18.52 11.94 -4.46
CA TRP A 121 18.74 13.39 -4.29
C TRP A 121 18.01 14.18 -5.37
N ILE A 122 17.25 15.20 -4.96
CA ILE A 122 16.48 16.05 -5.86
C ILE A 122 17.14 17.44 -5.93
N VAL A 123 18.02 17.60 -6.92
CA VAL A 123 18.82 18.83 -7.13
C VAL A 123 18.03 20.13 -7.05
N PRO A 124 16.89 20.33 -7.76
CA PRO A 124 16.21 21.63 -7.75
C PRO A 124 15.50 21.94 -6.42
N LYS A 125 15.23 20.91 -5.61
CA LYS A 125 14.51 21.04 -4.34
C LYS A 125 15.41 20.91 -3.12
N LYS A 126 16.65 20.45 -3.30
CA LYS A 126 17.63 20.21 -2.26
C LYS A 126 17.10 19.33 -1.12
N TRP A 127 16.47 18.21 -1.49
CA TRP A 127 15.96 17.23 -0.53
C TRP A 127 16.26 15.81 -0.98
N ILE A 128 16.10 14.88 -0.04
CA ILE A 128 16.19 13.45 -0.26
C ILE A 128 14.79 12.88 -0.32
N GLU A 129 14.44 12.25 -1.45
CA GLU A 129 13.27 11.40 -1.56
C GLU A 129 13.62 9.96 -1.21
N PHE A 130 12.65 9.22 -0.66
CA PHE A 130 12.82 7.82 -0.30
C PHE A 130 11.73 6.94 -0.92
N GLU A 131 12.04 5.65 -1.02
CA GLU A 131 11.09 4.58 -1.26
C GLU A 131 11.35 3.47 -0.25
N ALA A 132 10.31 3.01 0.44
CA ALA A 132 10.41 1.97 1.47
C ALA A 132 9.34 0.89 1.28
N ILE A 133 9.63 -0.29 1.80
CA ILE A 133 8.67 -1.39 1.96
C ILE A 133 8.30 -1.46 3.45
N VAL A 134 7.01 -1.44 3.73
CA VAL A 134 6.42 -1.72 5.04
C VAL A 134 5.89 -3.15 5.02
N THR A 135 6.23 -3.92 6.05
CA THR A 135 5.85 -5.35 6.19
C THR A 135 4.97 -5.61 7.40
N ASP A 136 4.83 -4.64 8.30
CA ASP A 136 3.98 -4.76 9.48
C ASP A 136 2.52 -4.42 9.13
N GLY A 137 1.61 -5.38 9.35
CA GLY A 137 0.21 -5.25 8.96
C GLY A 137 -0.54 -4.12 9.68
N ASP A 138 -0.28 -3.92 10.97
CA ASP A 138 -0.95 -2.88 11.75
C ASP A 138 -0.50 -1.48 11.28
N ILE A 139 0.79 -1.34 10.97
CA ILE A 139 1.33 -0.09 10.42
C ILE A 139 0.82 0.17 9.01
N ILE A 140 0.72 -0.86 8.17
CA ILE A 140 0.11 -0.74 6.84
C ILE A 140 -1.30 -0.17 6.97
N GLN A 141 -2.13 -0.68 7.89
CA GLN A 141 -3.48 -0.13 8.08
C GLN A 141 -3.46 1.33 8.54
N LYS A 142 -2.54 1.73 9.42
CA LYS A 142 -2.43 3.13 9.84
C LYS A 142 -2.03 4.05 8.69
N LEU A 143 -1.11 3.61 7.83
CA LEU A 143 -0.69 4.37 6.65
C LEU A 143 -1.83 4.51 5.63
N LEU A 144 -2.54 3.42 5.32
CA LEU A 144 -3.67 3.45 4.38
C LEU A 144 -4.83 4.32 4.88
N ASN A 145 -5.00 4.42 6.20
CA ASN A 145 -6.00 5.29 6.82
C ASN A 145 -5.49 6.72 7.06
N ASN A 146 -4.31 7.10 6.55
CA ASN A 146 -3.67 8.40 6.76
C ASN A 146 -3.54 8.79 8.25
N LEU A 147 -3.36 7.81 9.13
CA LEU A 147 -3.10 8.04 10.56
C LEU A 147 -1.62 8.31 10.86
N ILE A 148 -0.75 7.97 9.92
CA ILE A 148 0.69 8.31 9.96
C ILE A 148 1.04 8.84 8.57
N GLU A 149 1.43 10.11 8.51
CA GLU A 149 1.67 10.80 7.23
C GLU A 149 3.09 11.37 7.14
N SER A 150 3.90 11.21 8.18
CA SER A 150 5.22 11.84 8.26
C SER A 150 6.34 10.86 8.61
N VAL A 151 7.56 11.29 8.29
CA VAL A 151 8.78 10.54 8.56
C VAL A 151 9.87 11.44 9.12
N SER A 152 10.83 10.84 9.81
CA SER A 152 12.04 11.51 10.25
C SER A 152 13.24 10.61 10.06
N VAL A 153 14.37 11.19 9.65
CA VAL A 153 15.63 10.47 9.53
C VAL A 153 16.35 10.40 10.88
N GLY A 154 16.89 9.22 11.21
CA GLY A 154 17.85 9.02 12.26
C GLY A 154 19.24 9.06 11.64
N VAL A 155 20.03 10.07 12.00
CA VAL A 155 21.30 10.39 11.35
C VAL A 155 22.37 10.69 12.40
N LEU A 156 23.57 10.12 12.23
CA LEU A 156 24.75 10.58 12.94
C LEU A 156 25.39 11.73 12.16
N ILE A 157 25.85 12.73 12.89
CA ILE A 157 26.47 13.92 12.33
C ILE A 157 27.70 14.29 13.16
N ASP A 158 28.68 14.87 12.49
CA ASP A 158 29.68 15.70 13.14
C ASP A 158 29.08 17.10 13.26
N ASN A 159 28.76 17.53 14.48
CA ASN A 159 28.20 18.85 14.72
C ASN A 159 29.32 19.88 14.88
N VAL A 160 29.38 20.86 13.97
CA VAL A 160 30.41 21.90 13.93
C VAL A 160 29.76 23.27 14.10
N GLU A 161 30.30 24.10 14.99
CA GLU A 161 29.84 25.47 15.14
C GLU A 161 30.59 26.41 14.18
N GLU A 162 29.84 27.11 13.34
CA GLU A 162 30.37 28.14 12.43
C GLU A 162 29.54 29.43 12.60
N ASN A 163 30.18 30.52 13.01
CA ASN A 163 29.54 31.83 13.21
C ASN A 163 28.30 31.79 14.13
N GLY A 164 28.31 30.95 15.18
CA GLY A 164 27.20 30.77 16.12
C GLY A 164 26.05 29.89 15.61
N VAL A 165 26.20 29.26 14.44
CA VAL A 165 25.25 28.28 13.90
C VAL A 165 25.85 26.88 14.02
N GLN A 166 25.07 25.94 14.55
CA GLN A 166 25.42 24.52 14.57
C GLN A 166 25.16 23.92 13.18
N ILE A 167 26.17 23.31 12.56
CA ILE A 167 26.11 22.77 11.20
C ILE A 167 26.40 21.27 11.24
N ALA A 168 25.52 20.48 10.64
CA ALA A 168 25.69 19.05 10.45
C ALA A 168 26.68 18.76 9.30
N ARG A 169 27.74 18.02 9.60
CA ARG A 169 28.73 17.51 8.63
C ARG A 169 28.83 15.99 8.71
N ASN A 170 29.33 15.36 7.65
CA ASN A 170 29.62 13.91 7.59
C ASN A 170 28.42 13.03 7.97
N LEU A 171 27.26 13.31 7.36
CA LEU A 171 25.99 12.64 7.69
C LEU A 171 26.06 11.14 7.42
N GLU A 172 25.69 10.34 8.42
CA GLU A 172 25.54 8.89 8.29
C GLU A 172 24.14 8.44 8.74
N PHE A 173 23.28 8.12 7.77
CA PHE A 173 21.93 7.62 8.05
C PHE A 173 21.97 6.26 8.75
N LYS A 174 21.20 6.15 9.83
CA LYS A 174 21.03 4.91 10.60
C LYS A 174 19.70 4.25 10.32
N GLU A 175 18.65 5.04 10.12
CA GLU A 175 17.29 4.56 9.95
C GLU A 175 16.40 5.65 9.31
N LEU A 176 15.19 5.25 8.95
CA LEU A 176 14.07 6.15 8.68
C LEU A 176 12.94 5.76 9.64
N SER A 177 12.32 6.72 10.30
CA SER A 177 11.22 6.46 11.23
C SER A 177 9.92 7.05 10.72
N LEU A 178 8.83 6.29 10.89
CA LEU A 178 7.47 6.80 10.90
C LEU A 178 7.26 7.55 12.22
N VAL A 179 6.85 8.81 12.14
CA VAL A 179 6.65 9.69 13.31
C VAL A 179 5.35 10.49 13.17
N ASP A 180 4.87 11.02 14.28
CA ASP A 180 3.75 11.98 14.28
C ASP A 180 4.23 13.40 13.92
N ASP A 181 5.29 13.87 14.57
CA ASP A 181 5.87 15.21 14.38
C ASP A 181 7.33 15.13 13.91
N PRO A 182 7.63 15.44 12.63
CA PRO A 182 8.97 15.35 12.09
C PRO A 182 9.77 16.63 12.37
N ALA A 183 11.07 16.48 12.66
CA ALA A 183 11.95 17.64 12.83
C ALA A 183 12.07 18.48 11.54
N CYS A 184 12.04 17.82 10.39
CA CYS A 184 12.06 18.45 9.06
C CYS A 184 10.63 18.69 8.58
N LYS A 185 10.25 19.95 8.36
CA LYS A 185 8.88 20.33 7.97
C LYS A 185 8.44 19.81 6.62
N ASP A 186 9.37 19.53 5.72
CA ASP A 186 9.07 18.95 4.41
C ASP A 186 8.93 17.42 4.45
N ALA A 187 9.38 16.77 5.54
CA ALA A 187 9.48 15.33 5.62
C ALA A 187 8.09 14.71 5.77
N ARG A 188 7.71 13.90 4.80
CA ARG A 188 6.35 13.37 4.66
C ARG A 188 6.32 12.11 3.82
N ILE A 189 5.22 11.38 3.95
CA ILE A 189 4.84 10.28 3.08
C ILE A 189 3.94 10.88 1.99
N ASN A 190 4.20 10.51 0.73
CA ASN A 190 3.33 10.89 -0.37
C ASN A 190 1.98 10.15 -0.23
N PRO A 191 0.88 10.73 -0.73
CA PRO A 191 -0.40 10.05 -0.76
C PRO A 191 -0.28 8.66 -1.39
N ILE A 192 -0.82 7.65 -0.71
CA ILE A 192 -0.83 6.28 -1.21
C ILE A 192 -2.01 6.18 -2.18
N GLU A 193 -1.72 6.06 -3.48
CA GLU A 193 -2.76 5.85 -4.48
C GLU A 193 -3.37 4.45 -4.30
N ASN A 194 -4.60 4.41 -3.78
CA ASN A 194 -5.42 3.21 -3.80
C ASN A 194 -5.76 2.91 -5.26
N GLY A 195 -5.47 1.70 -5.74
CA GLY A 195 -5.79 1.24 -7.11
C GLY A 195 -7.30 1.09 -7.39
N GLY A 196 -8.11 2.08 -7.03
CA GLY A 196 -9.52 2.20 -7.39
C GLY A 196 -9.65 3.00 -8.69
N ASN A 197 -10.16 2.35 -9.73
CA ASN A 197 -10.51 3.00 -11.00
C ASN A 197 -11.52 4.14 -10.78
N ASP A 198 -11.09 5.39 -10.91
CA ASP A 198 -11.98 6.50 -11.29
C ASP A 198 -12.13 6.52 -12.82
N GLN A 199 -12.90 5.57 -13.34
CA GLN A 199 -13.61 5.74 -14.61
C GLN A 199 -15.10 5.92 -14.32
N ASN A 200 -15.47 7.13 -13.91
CA ASN A 200 -16.84 7.61 -14.03
C ASN A 200 -16.89 9.14 -14.14
N GLY A 201 -16.34 9.66 -15.24
CA GLY A 201 -16.62 11.01 -15.74
C GLY A 201 -17.56 10.91 -16.93
N GLY A 202 -18.86 10.93 -16.64
CA GLY A 202 -19.93 10.66 -17.59
C GLY A 202 -19.96 11.56 -18.82
N SER A 203 -20.34 10.93 -19.93
CA SER A 203 -20.98 11.60 -21.06
C SER A 203 -22.18 12.40 -20.57
N GLN A 204 -22.12 13.72 -20.70
CA GLN A 204 -23.32 14.53 -20.87
C GLN A 204 -23.21 15.30 -22.19
N ARG A 205 -24.13 14.90 -23.07
CA ARG A 205 -24.57 15.63 -24.24
C ARG A 205 -25.05 17.02 -23.82
N ASN A 206 -24.65 18.03 -24.59
CA ASN A 206 -25.56 18.99 -25.21
C ASN A 206 -24.89 19.51 -26.48
#